data_AF-A0A847F0J2-F1
#
_entry.id   AF-A0A847F0J2-F1
#
_cell.length_a   1.000
_cell.length_b   1.000
_cell.length_c   1.000
_cell.angle_alpha   90.00
_cell.angle_beta   90.00
_cell.angle_gamma   90.00
#
_symmetry.space_group_name_H-M   'P 1'
#
loop_
_entity.id
_entity.type
_entity.pdbx_description
1 polymer ?
#
loop_
_entity_poly.entity_id
_entity_poly.type
_entity_poly.pdbx_seq_one_letter_code
_entity_poly.pdbx_strand_id
1 'polypeptide(L)'
;MIRFTSLPLVSLLFILITWSNFLPATAQTGSIKGLVVDEQSKECLIGASVLMEGTTKTAVTDMEGQYTINNIRPDTYSLRISYISYVSITKEVVVESGQTTVIDVSMKPSDTMFGDVVVIGRANRQSEAVLLKEQKMALLSAQAVGVNEMARKGFSDAASAVANLSGITKQEGVKNVIVRGLGDRYNATTLNGFP
;
A
#
# COMPACT_ATOMS: atom_id res chain seq x y z
N MET A 1 33.43 -25.88 56.36
CA MET A 1 32.68 -27.15 56.36
C MET A 1 31.27 -26.87 55.85
N ILE A 2 31.00 -27.08 54.55
CA ILE A 2 29.74 -26.73 53.88
C ILE A 2 28.75 -27.87 54.11
N ARG A 3 27.67 -27.62 54.87
CA ARG A 3 26.62 -28.61 55.12
C ARG A 3 25.67 -28.64 53.91
N PHE A 4 25.74 -29.69 53.12
CA PHE A 4 24.72 -30.02 52.13
C PHE A 4 23.45 -30.45 52.86
N THR A 5 22.47 -29.56 52.95
CA THR A 5 21.12 -29.91 53.38
C THR A 5 20.48 -30.78 52.29
N SER A 6 20.01 -31.96 52.67
CA SER A 6 19.34 -32.91 51.78
C SER A 6 18.05 -32.30 51.26
N LEU A 7 18.04 -31.81 50.01
CA LEU A 7 16.80 -31.42 49.33
C LEU A 7 15.86 -32.65 49.35
N PRO A 8 14.61 -32.51 49.83
CA PRO A 8 13.69 -33.64 49.87
C PRO A 8 13.43 -34.13 48.44
N LEU A 9 13.61 -35.43 48.21
CA LEU A 9 13.39 -36.12 46.93
C LEU A 9 12.00 -35.78 46.33
N VAL A 10 11.04 -35.50 47.20
CA VAL A 10 9.66 -35.07 46.86
C VAL A 10 9.65 -33.72 46.12
N SER A 11 10.52 -32.77 46.46
CA SER A 11 10.63 -31.48 45.78
C SER A 11 11.25 -31.61 44.39
N LEU A 12 12.13 -32.59 44.18
CA LEU A 12 12.72 -32.90 42.86
C LEU A 12 11.68 -33.57 41.95
N LEU A 13 10.85 -34.46 42.51
CA LEU A 13 9.74 -35.10 41.81
C LEU A 13 8.67 -34.08 41.38
N PHE A 14 8.38 -33.09 42.24
CA PHE A 14 7.40 -32.04 41.95
C PHE A 14 7.86 -31.12 40.81
N ILE A 15 9.15 -30.75 40.77
CA ILE A 15 9.74 -29.95 39.68
C ILE A 15 9.72 -30.73 38.35
N LEU A 16 9.98 -32.04 38.38
CA LEU A 16 9.96 -32.89 37.18
C LEU A 16 8.56 -33.00 36.57
N ILE A 17 7.51 -33.03 37.40
CA ILE A 17 6.10 -33.10 36.96
C ILE A 17 5.61 -31.74 36.42
N THR A 18 6.15 -30.62 36.90
CA THR A 18 5.79 -29.29 36.37
C THR A 18 6.43 -28.99 35.01
N TRP A 19 7.57 -29.62 34.68
CA TRP A 19 8.21 -29.47 33.36
C TRP A 19 7.60 -30.35 32.26
N SER A 20 6.87 -31.42 32.62
CA SER A 20 6.27 -32.32 31.63
C SER A 20 4.96 -31.82 31.01
N ASN A 21 4.40 -30.71 31.51
CA ASN A 21 3.11 -30.19 31.06
C ASN A 21 3.20 -29.05 30.02
N PHE A 22 4.38 -28.75 29.49
CA PHE A 22 4.53 -27.75 28.42
C PHE A 22 4.34 -28.40 27.04
N LEU A 23 3.11 -28.82 26.73
CA LEU A 23 2.75 -29.19 25.36
C LEU A 23 2.55 -27.91 24.54
N PRO A 24 3.33 -27.67 23.47
CA PRO A 24 3.03 -26.57 22.57
C PRO A 24 1.68 -26.86 21.91
N ALA A 25 0.68 -26.01 22.18
CA ALA A 25 -0.58 -26.04 21.45
C ALA A 25 -0.28 -25.71 19.99
N THR A 26 -0.16 -26.74 19.15
CA THR A 26 -0.05 -26.54 17.70
C THR A 26 -1.39 -26.03 17.22
N ALA A 27 -1.41 -24.77 16.75
CA ALA A 27 -2.57 -24.24 16.06
C ALA A 27 -2.85 -25.15 14.86
N GLN A 28 -4.03 -25.74 14.87
CA GLN A 28 -4.43 -26.77 13.92
C GLN A 28 -4.74 -26.06 12.59
N THR A 29 -3.84 -26.19 11.61
CA THR A 29 -3.87 -25.43 10.35
C THR A 29 -4.28 -26.29 9.18
N GLY A 30 -4.93 -25.70 8.19
CA GLY A 30 -5.24 -26.32 6.91
C GLY A 30 -4.27 -25.90 5.79
N SER A 31 -4.50 -26.45 4.61
CA SER A 31 -3.81 -26.10 3.37
C SER A 31 -4.79 -25.99 2.21
N ILE A 32 -4.44 -25.17 1.21
CA ILE A 32 -5.16 -25.08 -0.05
C ILE A 32 -4.21 -25.53 -1.16
N LYS A 33 -4.70 -26.38 -2.06
CA LYS A 33 -4.01 -26.78 -3.29
C LYS A 33 -4.91 -26.58 -4.49
N GLY A 34 -4.34 -26.52 -5.67
CA GLY A 34 -5.14 -26.53 -6.89
C GLY A 34 -4.30 -26.33 -8.14
N LEU A 35 -4.98 -26.45 -9.27
CA LEU A 35 -4.44 -26.25 -10.61
C LEU A 35 -5.05 -25.02 -11.27
N VAL A 36 -4.22 -24.21 -11.93
CA VAL A 36 -4.65 -23.07 -12.74
C VAL A 36 -4.37 -23.34 -14.21
N VAL A 37 -5.41 -23.30 -15.04
CA VAL A 37 -5.32 -23.56 -16.50
C VAL A 37 -6.01 -22.48 -17.31
N ASP A 38 -5.60 -22.34 -18.56
CA ASP A 38 -6.34 -21.56 -19.56
C ASP A 38 -7.67 -22.26 -19.89
N GLU A 39 -8.78 -21.50 -19.95
CA GLU A 39 -10.09 -22.06 -20.24
C GLU A 39 -10.24 -22.58 -21.68
N GLN A 40 -9.61 -21.91 -22.65
CA GLN A 40 -9.65 -22.19 -24.09
C GLN A 40 -8.64 -23.27 -24.50
N SER A 41 -7.35 -23.08 -24.20
CA SER A 41 -6.27 -23.99 -24.63
C SER A 41 -6.07 -25.17 -23.68
N LYS A 42 -6.59 -25.09 -22.44
CA LYS A 42 -6.32 -26.06 -21.35
C LYS A 42 -4.85 -26.16 -20.96
N GLU A 43 -4.03 -25.20 -21.37
CA GLU A 43 -2.62 -25.15 -20.98
C GLU A 43 -2.48 -24.69 -19.52
N CYS A 44 -1.45 -25.20 -18.84
CA CYS A 44 -1.14 -24.81 -17.48
C CYS A 44 -0.63 -23.37 -17.43
N LEU A 45 -1.18 -22.56 -16.53
CA LEU A 45 -0.76 -21.17 -16.34
C LEU A 45 0.35 -21.11 -15.30
N ILE A 46 1.59 -20.99 -15.78
CA ILE A 46 2.80 -20.90 -14.97
C ILE A 46 2.99 -19.47 -14.49
N GLY A 47 3.27 -19.24 -13.21
CA GLY A 47 3.50 -17.90 -12.68
C GLY A 47 2.24 -17.08 -12.41
N ALA A 48 1.06 -17.71 -12.41
CA ALA A 48 -0.17 -17.10 -11.93
C ALA A 48 -0.08 -16.80 -10.43
N SER A 49 -0.46 -15.59 -10.05
CA SER A 49 -0.43 -15.13 -8.66
C SER A 49 -1.75 -15.49 -7.98
N VAL A 50 -1.64 -16.19 -6.85
CA VAL A 50 -2.75 -16.59 -5.99
C VAL A 50 -2.63 -15.83 -4.68
N LEU A 51 -3.53 -14.88 -4.46
CA LEU A 51 -3.60 -14.05 -3.27
C LEU A 51 -4.78 -14.47 -2.42
N MET A 52 -4.54 -14.73 -1.14
CA MET A 52 -5.60 -14.89 -0.15
C MET A 52 -5.92 -13.52 0.46
N GLU A 53 -7.07 -12.96 0.10
CA GLU A 53 -7.49 -11.63 0.54
C GLU A 53 -7.62 -11.55 2.06
N GLY A 54 -7.25 -10.41 2.64
CA GLY A 54 -7.23 -10.21 4.08
C GLY A 54 -6.05 -10.87 4.81
N THR A 55 -5.15 -11.57 4.09
CA THR A 55 -3.94 -12.18 4.67
C THR A 55 -2.69 -11.74 3.92
N THR A 56 -1.52 -12.05 4.48
CA THR A 56 -0.21 -11.89 3.83
C THR A 56 0.22 -13.16 3.09
N LYS A 57 -0.63 -14.18 3.02
CA LYS A 57 -0.34 -15.45 2.36
C LYS A 57 -0.59 -15.32 0.86
N THR A 58 0.44 -15.60 0.09
CA THR A 58 0.38 -15.68 -1.38
C THR A 58 1.02 -16.98 -1.83
N ALA A 59 0.62 -17.45 -3.01
CA ALA A 59 1.29 -18.50 -3.74
C ALA A 59 1.41 -18.10 -5.21
N VAL A 60 2.35 -18.74 -5.89
CA VAL A 60 2.55 -18.62 -7.33
C VAL A 60 2.47 -20.02 -7.91
N THR A 61 1.84 -20.16 -9.08
CA THR A 61 1.77 -21.45 -9.75
C THR A 61 3.11 -21.90 -10.32
N ASP A 62 3.39 -23.19 -10.24
CA ASP A 62 4.61 -23.81 -10.75
C ASP A 62 4.53 -24.13 -12.26
N MET A 63 5.51 -24.86 -12.80
CA MET A 63 5.57 -25.23 -14.21
C MET A 63 4.40 -26.11 -14.68
N GLU A 64 3.75 -26.79 -13.74
CA GLU A 64 2.61 -27.65 -13.98
C GLU A 64 1.29 -26.90 -13.73
N GLY A 65 1.35 -25.60 -13.42
CA GLY A 65 0.19 -24.75 -13.10
C GLY A 65 -0.35 -24.98 -11.69
N GLN A 66 0.33 -25.75 -10.85
CA GLN A 66 -0.13 -26.08 -9.51
C GLN A 66 0.28 -25.02 -8.50
N TYR A 67 -0.56 -24.77 -7.51
CA TYR A 67 -0.24 -23.90 -6.37
C TYR A 67 -0.55 -24.60 -5.05
N THR A 68 0.17 -24.21 -4.00
CA THR A 68 -0.07 -24.69 -2.64
C THR A 68 0.12 -23.54 -1.65
N ILE A 69 -0.88 -23.33 -0.78
CA ILE A 69 -0.79 -22.43 0.37
C ILE A 69 -0.93 -23.26 1.63
N ASN A 70 0.11 -23.28 2.47
CA ASN A 70 0.14 -24.05 3.71
C ASN A 70 -0.02 -23.16 4.94
N ASN A 71 -0.31 -23.79 6.08
CA ASN A 71 -0.36 -23.14 7.38
C ASN A 71 -1.40 -22.01 7.42
N ILE A 72 -2.61 -22.33 6.97
CA ILE A 72 -3.77 -21.43 6.96
C ILE A 72 -4.63 -21.75 8.17
N ARG A 73 -5.14 -20.73 8.85
CA ARG A 73 -6.07 -20.94 9.97
C ARG A 73 -7.43 -21.36 9.42
N PRO A 74 -8.18 -22.23 10.11
CA PRO A 74 -9.51 -22.61 9.66
C PRO A 74 -10.44 -21.39 9.66
N ASP A 75 -10.89 -20.98 8.49
CA ASP A 75 -11.81 -19.87 8.27
C ASP A 75 -12.29 -19.88 6.81
N THR A 76 -13.17 -18.95 6.45
CA THR A 76 -13.59 -18.70 5.07
C THR A 76 -12.80 -17.53 4.48
N TYR A 77 -12.13 -17.76 3.35
CA TYR A 77 -11.27 -16.78 2.69
C TYR A 77 -11.68 -16.54 1.25
N SER A 78 -11.46 -15.32 0.76
CA SER A 78 -11.53 -15.00 -0.66
C SER A 78 -10.16 -15.22 -1.31
N LEU A 79 -10.09 -16.13 -2.27
CA LEU A 79 -8.90 -16.44 -3.03
C LEU A 79 -8.99 -15.73 -4.39
N ARG A 80 -8.11 -14.75 -4.60
CA ARG A 80 -7.97 -14.00 -5.85
C ARG A 80 -6.84 -14.57 -6.68
N ILE A 81 -7.14 -15.02 -7.89
CA ILE A 81 -6.17 -15.49 -8.88
C ILE A 81 -6.04 -14.43 -9.97
N SER A 82 -4.80 -14.04 -10.27
CA SER A 82 -4.47 -13.07 -11.31
C SER A 82 -3.29 -13.53 -12.14
N TYR A 83 -3.37 -13.34 -13.44
CA TYR A 83 -2.29 -13.66 -14.38
C TYR A 83 -2.30 -12.65 -15.53
N ILE A 84 -1.13 -12.46 -16.17
CA ILE A 84 -0.97 -11.44 -17.20
C ILE A 84 -1.76 -11.81 -18.46
N SER A 85 -2.61 -10.90 -18.91
CA SER A 85 -3.51 -11.04 -20.06
C SER A 85 -4.67 -12.01 -19.80
N TYR A 86 -5.05 -12.18 -18.53
CA TYR A 86 -6.22 -12.97 -18.12
C TYR A 86 -7.14 -12.18 -17.21
N VAL A 87 -8.42 -12.52 -17.23
CA VAL A 87 -9.41 -11.96 -16.32
C VAL A 87 -9.16 -12.51 -14.92
N SER A 88 -8.95 -11.62 -13.94
CA SER A 88 -8.80 -12.02 -12.54
C SER A 88 -10.07 -12.63 -11.98
N ILE A 89 -9.95 -13.75 -11.26
CA ILE A 89 -11.07 -14.48 -10.65
C ILE A 89 -10.94 -14.40 -9.13
N THR A 90 -12.05 -14.20 -8.44
CA THR A 90 -12.12 -14.33 -6.97
C THR A 90 -13.07 -15.46 -6.63
N LYS A 91 -12.65 -16.41 -5.81
CA LYS A 91 -13.46 -17.52 -5.31
C LYS A 91 -13.42 -17.56 -3.79
N GLU A 92 -14.55 -17.86 -3.17
CA GLU A 92 -14.65 -18.11 -1.74
C GLU A 92 -14.21 -19.56 -1.44
N VAL A 93 -13.43 -19.73 -0.37
CA VAL A 93 -12.81 -20.99 0.01
C VAL A 93 -12.95 -21.20 1.51
N VAL A 94 -13.54 -22.33 1.90
CA VAL A 94 -13.58 -22.76 3.29
C VAL A 94 -12.36 -23.62 3.57
N VAL A 95 -11.56 -23.22 4.56
CA VAL A 95 -10.41 -23.98 5.04
C VAL A 95 -10.76 -24.65 6.35
N GLU A 96 -10.64 -25.97 6.38
CA GLU A 96 -10.86 -26.76 7.59
C GLU A 96 -9.53 -27.17 8.23
N SER A 97 -9.56 -27.38 9.54
CA SER A 97 -8.40 -27.79 10.31
C SER A 97 -7.87 -29.17 9.89
N GLY A 98 -6.57 -29.27 9.60
CA GLY A 98 -5.92 -30.52 9.25
C GLY A 98 -6.32 -31.10 7.89
N GLN A 99 -7.10 -30.37 7.11
CA GLN A 99 -7.52 -30.77 5.76
C GLN A 99 -6.80 -29.96 4.68
N THR A 100 -6.73 -30.57 3.49
CA THR A 100 -6.27 -29.91 2.26
C THR A 100 -7.46 -29.68 1.36
N THR A 101 -7.86 -28.42 1.19
CA THR A 101 -8.92 -28.02 0.26
C THR A 101 -8.34 -27.92 -1.15
N VAL A 102 -8.93 -28.62 -2.12
CA VAL A 102 -8.48 -28.61 -3.53
C VAL A 102 -9.40 -27.73 -4.37
N ILE A 103 -8.84 -26.74 -5.06
CA ILE A 103 -9.60 -25.77 -5.87
C ILE A 103 -8.90 -25.52 -7.19
N ASP A 104 -9.47 -26.10 -8.24
CA ASP A 104 -9.03 -25.86 -9.60
C ASP A 104 -9.73 -24.64 -10.21
N VAL A 105 -8.98 -23.90 -11.01
CA VAL A 105 -9.40 -22.63 -11.60
C VAL A 105 -9.04 -22.62 -13.08
N SER A 106 -10.06 -22.46 -13.92
CA SER A 106 -9.87 -22.12 -15.33
C SER A 106 -9.99 -20.61 -15.50
N MET A 107 -8.98 -19.97 -16.07
CA MET A 107 -8.96 -18.54 -16.32
C MET A 107 -9.27 -18.24 -17.78
N LYS A 108 -10.06 -17.20 -18.01
CA LYS A 108 -10.33 -16.69 -19.37
C LYS A 108 -9.24 -15.70 -19.78
N PRO A 109 -8.66 -15.83 -20.99
CA PRO A 109 -7.88 -14.76 -21.59
C PRO A 109 -8.66 -13.45 -21.55
N SER A 110 -8.00 -12.35 -21.21
CA SER A 110 -8.60 -11.03 -21.25
C SER A 110 -8.38 -10.43 -22.63
N ASP A 111 -9.46 -10.21 -23.38
CA ASP A 111 -9.41 -9.45 -24.65
C ASP A 111 -9.24 -7.93 -24.43
N THR A 112 -9.34 -7.51 -23.17
CA THR A 112 -9.21 -6.10 -22.77
C THR A 112 -7.73 -5.73 -22.70
N MET A 113 -7.28 -4.86 -23.61
CA MET A 113 -6.02 -4.12 -23.44
C MET A 113 -5.98 -3.57 -22.00
N PHE A 114 -4.92 -3.91 -21.27
CA PHE A 114 -4.64 -3.32 -19.98
C PHE A 114 -4.77 -1.80 -20.09
N GLY A 115 -5.77 -1.22 -19.41
CA GLY A 115 -5.77 0.21 -19.16
C GLY A 115 -4.47 0.53 -18.44
N ASP A 116 -3.69 1.44 -19.04
CA ASP A 116 -2.32 1.81 -18.68
C ASP A 116 -1.91 1.40 -17.27
N VAL A 117 -0.87 0.56 -17.18
CA VAL A 117 -0.04 0.55 -15.98
C VAL A 117 0.53 1.96 -15.88
N VAL A 118 -0.15 2.81 -15.12
CA VAL A 118 0.40 4.10 -14.69
C VAL A 118 1.55 3.76 -13.75
N VAL A 119 2.71 3.52 -14.35
CA VAL A 119 3.98 3.77 -13.70
C VAL A 119 3.85 5.20 -13.22
N ILE A 120 3.72 5.40 -11.90
CA ILE A 120 3.81 6.73 -11.29
C ILE A 120 5.28 7.15 -11.44
N GLY A 121 5.66 7.48 -12.68
CA GLY A 121 6.81 8.29 -12.98
C GLY A 121 6.55 9.60 -12.27
N ARG A 122 7.45 9.92 -11.33
CA ARG A 122 7.51 11.14 -10.51
C ARG A 122 6.55 12.23 -10.99
N ALA A 123 5.61 12.56 -10.10
CA ALA A 123 4.68 13.66 -10.26
C ALA A 123 5.33 14.85 -10.97
N ASN A 124 4.90 15.12 -12.19
CA ASN A 124 5.07 16.44 -12.77
C ASN A 124 4.17 17.39 -11.97
N ARG A 125 4.72 17.98 -10.90
CA ARG A 125 4.06 18.92 -9.99
C ARG A 125 3.68 20.26 -10.65
N GLN A 126 3.80 20.37 -11.98
CA GLN A 126 3.52 21.61 -12.73
C GLN A 126 2.10 21.69 -13.28
N SER A 127 1.27 20.65 -13.12
CA SER A 127 -0.12 20.65 -13.58
C SER A 127 -1.01 21.54 -12.69
N GLU A 128 -1.72 22.48 -13.30
CA GLU A 128 -2.67 23.40 -12.65
C GLU A 128 -3.74 22.63 -11.84
N ALA A 129 -4.17 21.47 -12.33
CA ALA A 129 -5.13 20.61 -11.65
C ALA A 129 -4.57 19.98 -10.35
N VAL A 130 -3.27 19.69 -10.32
CA VAL A 130 -2.59 19.15 -9.12
C VAL A 130 -2.41 20.26 -8.08
N LEU A 131 -2.04 21.47 -8.50
CA LEU A 131 -1.94 22.63 -7.61
C LEU A 131 -3.30 22.99 -7.00
N LEU A 132 -4.38 22.98 -7.78
CA LEU A 132 -5.73 23.24 -7.28
C LEU A 132 -6.21 22.19 -6.26
N LYS A 133 -5.78 20.93 -6.41
CA LYS A 133 -6.08 19.86 -5.47
C LYS A 133 -5.29 20.00 -4.16
N GLU A 134 -4.02 20.44 -4.23
CA GLU A 134 -3.23 20.79 -3.05
C GLU A 134 -3.79 22.03 -2.33
N GLN A 135 -4.23 23.06 -3.06
CA GLN A 135 -4.87 24.25 -2.50
C GLN A 135 -6.16 23.93 -1.73
N LYS A 136 -6.99 23.00 -2.23
CA LYS A 136 -8.20 22.55 -1.53
C LYS A 136 -7.91 21.78 -0.24
N MET A 137 -6.76 21.12 -0.14
CA MET A 137 -6.36 20.31 1.03
C MET A 137 -5.67 21.15 2.11
N ALA A 138 -5.15 22.33 1.78
CA ALA A 138 -4.58 23.26 2.74
C ALA A 138 -5.68 24.12 3.37
N LEU A 139 -6.03 23.85 4.63
CA LEU A 139 -6.93 24.68 5.44
C LEU A 139 -6.37 26.10 5.72
N LEU A 140 -5.22 26.45 5.14
CA LEU A 140 -4.61 27.77 5.09
C LEU A 140 -4.59 28.22 3.64
N SER A 141 -5.04 29.45 3.39
CA SER A 141 -5.15 30.08 2.05
C SER A 141 -3.79 30.14 1.33
N ALA A 142 -3.38 29.04 0.70
CA ALA A 142 -2.23 28.99 -0.19
C ALA A 142 -2.70 29.29 -1.62
N GLN A 143 -2.15 30.34 -2.22
CA GLN A 143 -2.37 30.66 -3.64
C GLN A 143 -1.05 30.47 -4.37
N ALA A 144 -1.09 29.81 -5.52
CA ALA A 144 0.07 29.53 -6.36
C ALA A 144 -0.18 30.11 -7.75
N VAL A 145 0.83 30.77 -8.32
CA VAL A 145 0.78 31.31 -9.69
C VAL A 145 1.82 30.57 -10.53
N GLY A 146 1.36 29.91 -11.59
CA GLY A 146 2.21 29.11 -12.48
C GLY A 146 2.87 29.93 -13.60
N VAL A 147 3.96 29.42 -14.18
CA VAL A 147 4.68 30.07 -15.30
C VAL A 147 3.82 30.30 -16.54
N ASN A 148 2.92 29.37 -16.85
CA ASN A 148 2.00 29.51 -17.98
C ASN A 148 0.95 30.59 -17.73
N GLU A 149 0.53 30.77 -16.47
CA GLU A 149 -0.40 31.82 -16.09
C GLU A 149 0.28 33.20 -16.13
N MET A 150 1.54 33.28 -15.69
CA MET A 150 2.35 34.49 -15.81
C MET A 150 2.52 34.90 -17.27
N ALA A 151 2.86 33.96 -18.16
CA ALA A 151 2.98 34.23 -19.58
C ALA A 151 1.64 34.67 -20.21
N ARG A 152 0.54 33.99 -19.89
CA ARG A 152 -0.80 34.32 -20.41
C ARG A 152 -1.31 35.69 -19.96
N LYS A 153 -1.01 36.08 -18.72
CA LYS A 153 -1.42 37.37 -18.14
C LYS A 153 -0.38 38.48 -18.34
N GLY A 154 0.74 38.19 -19.01
CA GLY A 154 1.79 39.17 -19.32
C GLY A 154 2.59 39.65 -18.11
N PHE A 155 2.68 38.84 -17.03
CA PHE A 155 3.48 39.20 -15.87
C PHE A 155 4.97 38.98 -16.16
N SER A 156 5.76 40.03 -16.01
CA SER A 156 7.22 40.01 -16.22
C SER A 156 8.01 39.70 -14.95
N ASP A 157 7.40 39.81 -13.76
CA ASP A 157 8.03 39.57 -12.47
C ASP A 157 7.07 38.87 -11.47
N ALA A 158 7.65 38.24 -10.46
CA ALA A 158 6.88 37.53 -9.43
C ALA A 158 6.05 38.51 -8.55
N ALA A 159 6.55 39.72 -8.32
CA ALA A 159 5.86 40.72 -7.50
C ALA A 159 4.53 41.18 -8.14
N SER A 160 4.52 41.40 -9.46
CA SER A 160 3.31 41.81 -10.20
C SER A 160 2.37 40.64 -10.41
N ALA A 161 2.88 39.42 -10.52
CA ALA A 161 2.06 38.21 -10.55
C ALA A 161 1.29 38.02 -9.23
N VAL A 162 1.94 38.21 -8.09
CA VAL A 162 1.34 38.05 -6.76
C VAL A 162 0.45 39.25 -6.38
N ALA A 163 0.74 40.46 -6.87
CA ALA A 163 -0.09 41.65 -6.66
C ALA A 163 -1.49 41.57 -7.30
N ASN A 164 -1.71 40.64 -8.24
CA ASN A 164 -3.01 40.40 -8.86
C ASN A 164 -3.87 39.40 -8.07
N LEU A 165 -3.40 38.96 -6.90
CA LEU A 165 -4.16 38.11 -5.99
C LEU A 165 -4.95 38.97 -4.99
N SER A 166 -6.12 38.47 -4.60
CA SER A 166 -7.01 39.19 -3.68
C SER A 166 -6.37 39.37 -2.29
N GLY A 167 -6.42 40.61 -1.78
CA GLY A 167 -5.84 40.95 -0.49
C GLY A 167 -4.34 41.19 -0.52
N ILE A 168 -3.74 41.36 -1.70
CA ILE A 168 -2.34 41.71 -1.87
C ILE A 168 -2.21 43.09 -2.53
N THR A 169 -1.29 43.93 -2.07
CA THR A 169 -1.07 45.27 -2.62
C THR A 169 0.42 45.52 -2.86
N LYS A 170 0.75 46.12 -4.00
CA LYS A 170 2.12 46.55 -4.35
C LYS A 170 2.23 48.05 -4.10
N GLN A 171 3.24 48.48 -3.34
CA GLN A 171 3.53 49.89 -3.13
C GLN A 171 4.57 50.37 -4.15
N GLU A 172 4.29 51.46 -4.87
CA GLU A 172 5.24 52.03 -5.81
C GLU A 172 6.49 52.54 -5.08
N GLY A 173 7.68 52.16 -5.59
CA GLY A 173 8.97 52.55 -5.02
C GLY A 173 9.57 51.57 -4.00
N VAL A 174 8.83 50.55 -3.55
CA VAL A 174 9.34 49.49 -2.65
C VAL A 174 9.24 48.13 -3.35
N LYS A 175 10.29 47.31 -3.27
CA LYS A 175 10.32 45.97 -3.90
C LYS A 175 9.44 44.92 -3.17
N ASN A 176 8.75 45.32 -2.11
CA ASN A 176 7.98 44.44 -1.25
C ASN A 176 6.49 44.49 -1.60
N VAL A 177 5.82 43.40 -1.25
CA VAL A 177 4.39 43.20 -1.44
C VAL A 177 3.73 43.17 -0.07
N ILE A 178 2.55 43.78 0.07
CA ILE A 178 1.80 43.84 1.33
C ILE A 178 0.69 42.81 1.27
N VAL A 179 0.63 41.90 2.25
CA VAL A 179 -0.39 40.86 2.33
C VAL A 179 -1.40 41.24 3.42
N ARG A 180 -2.66 41.43 3.03
CA ARG A 180 -3.80 41.77 3.89
C ARG A 180 -3.56 42.99 4.79
N GLY A 181 -2.85 43.99 4.29
CA GLY A 181 -2.51 45.21 5.02
C GLY A 181 -1.45 45.03 6.11
N LEU A 182 -0.81 43.86 6.21
CA LEU A 182 0.29 43.62 7.16
C LEU A 182 1.59 44.19 6.58
N GLY A 183 2.24 45.08 7.33
CA GLY A 183 3.49 45.71 6.91
C GLY A 183 4.67 44.73 6.81
N ASP A 184 5.77 45.19 6.22
CA ASP A 184 6.93 44.39 5.80
C ASP A 184 7.53 43.46 6.88
N ARG A 185 7.39 43.78 8.17
CA ARG A 185 7.88 42.94 9.28
C ARG A 185 7.15 41.60 9.42
N TYR A 186 5.95 41.50 8.85
CA TYR A 186 5.10 40.32 8.89
C TYR A 186 5.01 39.62 7.54
N ASN A 187 5.79 40.08 6.56
CA ASN A 187 5.93 39.40 5.28
C ASN A 187 7.33 38.76 5.20
N ALA A 188 7.36 37.47 4.86
CA ALA A 188 8.59 36.73 4.62
C ALA A 188 8.57 36.24 3.18
N THR A 189 9.54 36.70 2.39
CA THR A 189 9.78 36.18 1.04
C THR A 189 10.89 35.16 1.13
N THR A 190 10.72 34.01 0.48
CA THR A 190 11.79 33.01 0.38
C THR A 190 12.00 32.61 -1.06
N LEU A 191 13.25 32.43 -1.47
CA LEU A 191 13.62 31.84 -2.74
C LEU A 191 14.19 30.44 -2.48
N ASN A 192 13.56 29.40 -3.03
CA ASN A 192 13.97 28.00 -2.86
C ASN A 192 14.12 27.56 -1.38
N GLY A 193 13.32 28.14 -0.48
CA GLY A 193 13.35 27.83 0.95
C GLY A 193 14.35 28.64 1.78
N PHE A 194 15.06 29.60 1.17
CA PHE A 194 15.93 30.54 1.87
C PHE A 194 15.31 31.94 1.88
N PRO A 195 15.37 32.68 3.00
CA PRO A 195 14.88 34.06 3.09
C PRO A 195 15.72 35.04 2.27
#